data_AF-A0A8X6SS08-F1
#
_entry.id   AF-A0A8X6SS08-F1
#
_cell.length_a   1.000
_cell.length_b   1.000
_cell.length_c   1.000
_cell.angle_alpha   90.00
_cell.angle_beta   90.00
_cell.angle_gamma   90.00
#
_symmetry.space_group_name_H-M   'P 1'
#
loop_
_entity.id
_entity.type
_entity.pdbx_description
1 polymer ?
#
loop_
_entity_poly.entity_id
_entity_poly.type
_entity_poly.pdbx_seq_one_letter_code
_entity_poly.pdbx_strand_id
1 'polypeptide(L)'
;MSKRCGECEQTKFALEKDSAEFRIWYEGHQDVCSATHVGSSGAMEVNAAIKLWERSESIGFRDTTLLSDGDSKSFLELKERNVYGNQKPQHKKCPSGIDSWRFYQSSLARGKKPGFHKDWVKTPINEEYLPKFLPIYQRLASSELLSRCVRGRTQNSNEALHSMIWNRCSKENSASRSRVLIAISEFNVGTLKALKTFQDINCLATSLSSEHLAFFTDYRRTYFTERK
;
A
#
# COMPACT_ATOMS: atom_id res chain seq x y z
N MET A 1 -0.28 -9.97 -11.36
CA MET A 1 -1.52 -10.74 -11.16
C MET A 1 -2.68 -9.89 -11.62
N SER A 2 -3.80 -10.49 -12.05
CA SER A 2 -4.98 -9.76 -12.52
C SER A 2 -6.24 -10.25 -11.81
N LYS A 3 -7.18 -9.35 -11.54
CA LYS A 3 -8.54 -9.70 -11.08
C LYS A 3 -9.56 -9.80 -12.19
N ARG A 4 -9.21 -9.25 -13.36
CA ARG A 4 -10.10 -9.16 -14.51
C ARG A 4 -9.59 -10.03 -15.63
N CYS A 5 -10.55 -10.66 -16.29
CA CYS A 5 -10.41 -11.24 -17.61
C CYS A 5 -11.45 -10.54 -18.48
N GLY A 6 -11.03 -10.01 -19.63
CA GLY A 6 -11.92 -9.28 -20.53
C GLY A 6 -13.07 -10.16 -21.03
N GLU A 7 -12.77 -11.43 -21.36
CA GLU A 7 -13.77 -12.41 -21.78
C GLU A 7 -14.77 -12.74 -20.68
N CYS A 8 -14.30 -12.89 -19.43
CA CYS A 8 -15.19 -13.08 -18.28
C CYS A 8 -16.13 -11.89 -18.10
N GLU A 9 -15.68 -10.67 -18.35
CA GLU A 9 -16.49 -9.46 -18.11
C GLU A 9 -17.53 -9.25 -19.20
N GLN A 10 -17.17 -9.51 -20.46
CA GLN A 10 -18.10 -9.50 -21.59
C GLN A 10 -19.15 -10.61 -21.45
N THR A 11 -18.72 -11.83 -21.09
CA THR A 11 -19.63 -12.98 -20.98
C THR A 11 -20.56 -12.85 -19.78
N LYS A 12 -20.12 -12.26 -18.66
CA LYS A 12 -21.00 -11.91 -17.53
C LYS A 12 -22.11 -10.95 -17.94
N PHE A 13 -21.81 -10.01 -18.83
CA PHE A 13 -22.81 -9.06 -19.33
C PHE A 13 -23.79 -9.74 -20.30
N ALA A 14 -23.29 -10.67 -21.13
CA ALA A 14 -24.09 -11.36 -22.13
C ALA A 14 -25.00 -12.47 -21.57
N LEU A 15 -24.52 -13.22 -20.57
CA LEU A 15 -25.20 -14.43 -20.06
C LEU A 15 -25.78 -14.27 -18.65
N GLU A 16 -25.61 -13.10 -18.00
CA GLU A 16 -25.80 -12.89 -16.57
C GLU A 16 -24.86 -13.74 -15.70
N LYS A 17 -24.31 -13.14 -14.64
CA LYS A 17 -23.22 -13.76 -13.84
C LYS A 17 -23.62 -15.07 -13.14
N ASP A 18 -24.89 -15.21 -12.76
CA ASP A 18 -25.37 -16.33 -11.93
C ASP A 18 -26.19 -17.35 -12.72
N SER A 19 -26.19 -17.26 -14.06
CA SER A 19 -26.90 -18.19 -14.93
C SER A 19 -26.19 -19.55 -15.05
N ALA A 20 -26.95 -20.58 -15.43
CA ALA A 20 -26.38 -21.90 -15.68
C ALA A 20 -25.42 -21.87 -16.88
N GLU A 21 -25.76 -21.06 -17.89
CA GLU A 21 -25.01 -20.81 -19.11
C GLU A 21 -23.64 -20.20 -18.81
N PHE A 22 -23.58 -19.21 -17.91
CA PHE A 22 -22.32 -18.61 -17.48
C PHE A 22 -21.43 -19.62 -16.75
N ARG A 23 -21.99 -20.48 -15.88
CA ARG A 23 -21.19 -21.50 -15.18
C ARG A 23 -20.57 -22.50 -16.15
N ILE A 24 -21.35 -23.01 -17.09
CA ILE A 24 -20.87 -23.97 -18.10
C ILE A 24 -19.74 -23.35 -18.93
N TRP A 25 -19.92 -22.10 -19.36
CA TRP A 25 -18.86 -21.38 -20.06
C TRP A 25 -17.61 -21.18 -19.19
N TYR A 26 -17.79 -20.75 -17.93
CA TYR A 26 -16.68 -20.46 -17.03
C TYR A 26 -15.85 -21.70 -16.67
N GLU A 27 -16.49 -22.87 -16.55
CA GLU A 27 -15.81 -24.16 -16.35
C GLU A 27 -14.82 -24.45 -17.50
N GLY A 28 -15.21 -24.20 -18.75
CA GLY A 28 -14.31 -24.35 -19.90
C GLY A 28 -13.27 -23.22 -20.06
N HIS A 29 -13.57 -22.02 -19.57
CA HIS A 29 -12.69 -20.86 -19.65
C HIS A 29 -11.63 -20.83 -18.54
N GLN A 30 -11.80 -21.60 -17.47
CA GLN A 30 -10.96 -21.54 -16.27
C GLN A 30 -9.47 -21.68 -16.57
N ASP A 31 -9.09 -22.58 -17.49
CA ASP A 31 -7.70 -22.87 -17.84
C ASP A 31 -7.02 -21.77 -18.67
N VAL A 32 -7.80 -20.94 -19.36
CA VAL A 32 -7.31 -19.82 -20.18
C VAL A 32 -7.62 -18.45 -19.55
N CYS A 33 -8.23 -18.44 -18.37
CA CYS A 33 -8.67 -17.23 -17.70
C CYS A 33 -7.48 -16.34 -17.31
N SER A 34 -7.53 -15.09 -17.74
CA SER A 34 -6.48 -14.11 -17.41
C SER A 34 -6.56 -13.61 -15.96
N ALA A 35 -7.69 -13.84 -15.28
CA ALA A 35 -7.87 -13.48 -13.87
C ALA A 35 -7.16 -14.52 -12.98
N THR A 36 -6.06 -14.10 -12.36
CA THR A 36 -5.13 -14.94 -11.58
C THR A 36 -5.14 -14.64 -10.09
N HIS A 37 -6.01 -13.72 -9.64
CA HIS A 37 -6.15 -13.34 -8.24
C HIS A 37 -7.61 -13.11 -7.86
N VAL A 38 -8.00 -13.67 -6.71
CA VAL A 38 -9.30 -13.48 -6.07
C VAL A 38 -9.10 -12.72 -4.75
N GLY A 39 -9.87 -11.66 -4.53
CA GLY A 39 -9.81 -10.85 -3.29
C GLY A 39 -9.61 -9.35 -3.53
N SER A 40 -9.21 -8.63 -2.48
CA SER A 40 -8.99 -7.17 -2.54
C SER A 40 -7.74 -6.82 -3.38
N SER A 41 -7.63 -5.55 -3.79
CA SER A 41 -6.50 -5.13 -4.64
C SER A 41 -5.21 -5.06 -3.84
N GLY A 42 -5.28 -4.67 -2.56
CA GLY A 42 -4.13 -4.74 -1.65
C GLY A 42 -3.67 -6.19 -1.40
N ALA A 43 -4.59 -7.17 -1.38
CA ALA A 43 -4.21 -8.57 -1.26
C ALA A 43 -3.42 -9.10 -2.47
N MET A 44 -3.50 -8.43 -3.64
CA MET A 44 -2.69 -8.82 -4.80
C MET A 44 -1.21 -8.62 -4.53
N GLU A 45 -0.83 -7.54 -3.87
CA GLU A 45 0.57 -7.30 -3.57
C GLU A 45 1.12 -8.34 -2.62
N VAL A 46 0.37 -8.61 -1.54
CA VAL A 46 0.68 -9.64 -0.55
C VAL A 46 0.84 -11.01 -1.21
N ASN A 47 -0.14 -11.44 -2.00
CA ASN A 47 -0.11 -12.74 -2.67
C ASN A 47 1.01 -12.84 -3.72
N ALA A 48 1.33 -11.74 -4.41
CA ALA A 48 2.44 -11.70 -5.35
C ALA A 48 3.77 -11.85 -4.60
N ALA A 49 3.95 -11.12 -3.51
CA ALA A 49 5.13 -11.21 -2.67
C ALA A 49 5.34 -12.62 -2.12
N ILE A 50 4.29 -13.27 -1.61
CA ILE A 50 4.35 -14.67 -1.16
C ILE A 50 4.81 -15.59 -2.29
N LYS A 51 4.17 -15.52 -3.47
CA LYS A 51 4.52 -16.35 -4.62
C LYS A 51 5.97 -16.14 -5.06
N LEU A 52 6.47 -14.90 -5.03
CA LEU A 52 7.87 -14.59 -5.35
C LEU A 52 8.80 -15.26 -4.34
N TRP A 53 8.53 -15.11 -3.04
CA TRP A 53 9.35 -15.67 -1.97
C TRP A 53 9.38 -17.20 -2.02
N GLU A 54 8.22 -17.85 -2.11
CA GLU A 54 8.10 -19.32 -2.19
C GLU A 54 8.80 -19.85 -3.45
N ARG A 55 8.62 -19.18 -4.58
CA ARG A 55 9.31 -19.53 -5.82
C ARG A 55 10.82 -19.38 -5.66
N SER A 56 11.30 -18.27 -5.09
CA SER A 56 12.73 -18.04 -4.92
C SER A 56 13.38 -19.15 -4.09
N GLU A 57 12.70 -19.64 -3.04
CA GLU A 57 13.19 -20.75 -2.24
C GLU A 57 13.25 -22.06 -3.04
N SER A 58 12.22 -22.35 -3.84
CA SER A 58 12.20 -23.55 -4.69
C SER A 58 13.34 -23.60 -5.71
N ILE A 59 13.84 -22.44 -6.14
CA ILE A 59 14.99 -22.32 -7.06
C ILE A 59 16.33 -22.11 -6.33
N GLY A 60 16.36 -22.18 -4.99
CA GLY A 60 17.57 -22.04 -4.19
C GLY A 60 18.04 -20.60 -3.95
N PHE A 61 17.22 -19.61 -4.24
CA PHE A 61 17.47 -18.18 -3.97
C PHE A 61 16.66 -17.69 -2.77
N ARG A 62 17.00 -16.49 -2.27
CA ARG A 62 16.28 -15.85 -1.17
C ARG A 62 16.17 -14.36 -1.43
N ASP A 63 14.94 -13.90 -1.64
CA ASP A 63 14.66 -12.48 -1.72
C ASP A 63 14.90 -11.80 -0.37
N THR A 64 15.61 -10.68 -0.39
CA THR A 64 16.03 -9.98 0.84
C THR A 64 15.24 -8.70 1.08
N THR A 65 14.62 -8.15 0.03
CA THR A 65 14.03 -6.82 0.05
C THR A 65 12.88 -6.78 -0.94
N LEU A 66 11.71 -6.33 -0.45
CA LEU A 66 10.54 -6.01 -1.27
C LEU A 66 10.43 -4.48 -1.30
N LEU A 67 10.25 -3.90 -2.48
CA LEU A 67 9.88 -2.49 -2.62
C LEU A 67 8.38 -2.43 -2.90
N SER A 68 7.60 -2.06 -1.88
CA SER A 68 6.14 -1.92 -1.92
C SER A 68 5.72 -0.45 -1.91
N ASP A 69 4.43 -0.19 -2.17
CA ASP A 69 3.84 1.15 -2.20
C ASP A 69 3.72 1.85 -0.83
N GLY A 70 4.23 1.21 0.23
CA GLY A 70 4.33 1.77 1.58
C GLY A 70 3.45 1.08 2.61
N ASP A 71 2.56 0.16 2.19
CA ASP A 71 1.83 -0.67 3.13
C ASP A 71 2.73 -1.75 3.76
N SER A 72 2.53 -2.02 5.05
CA SER A 72 3.32 -3.03 5.79
C SER A 72 2.68 -4.43 5.75
N LYS A 73 1.56 -4.60 5.05
CA LYS A 73 0.80 -5.87 5.05
C LYS A 73 1.60 -6.98 4.38
N SER A 74 2.20 -6.70 3.24
CA SER A 74 3.06 -7.66 2.53
C SER A 74 4.24 -8.10 3.40
N PHE A 75 4.84 -7.18 4.17
CA PHE A 75 5.92 -7.50 5.09
C PHE A 75 5.46 -8.38 6.27
N LEU A 76 4.33 -8.03 6.90
CA LEU A 76 3.79 -8.78 8.04
C LEU A 76 3.45 -10.22 7.63
N GLU A 77 2.77 -10.39 6.50
CA GLU A 77 2.37 -11.71 6.01
C GLU A 77 3.58 -12.58 5.63
N LEU A 78 4.57 -12.01 4.91
CA LEU A 78 5.82 -12.73 4.60
C LEU A 78 6.57 -13.16 5.86
N LYS A 79 6.56 -12.30 6.89
CA LYS A 79 7.20 -12.59 8.18
C LYS A 79 6.48 -13.70 8.93
N GLU A 80 5.14 -13.68 8.95
CA GLU A 80 4.33 -14.70 9.61
C GLU A 80 4.44 -16.05 8.91
N ARG A 81 4.36 -16.04 7.57
CA ARG A 81 4.50 -17.24 6.74
C ARG A 81 5.88 -17.86 6.83
N ASN A 82 6.91 -17.07 7.17
CA ASN A 82 8.26 -17.52 7.51
C ASN A 82 8.85 -18.47 6.44
N VAL A 83 8.67 -18.11 5.16
CA VAL A 83 9.00 -18.92 3.97
C VAL A 83 10.39 -19.57 4.10
N TYR A 84 11.45 -18.77 4.27
CA TYR A 84 12.84 -19.25 4.32
C TYR A 84 13.30 -19.91 5.64
N GLY A 85 12.42 -19.95 6.64
CA GLY A 85 12.71 -20.40 7.99
C GLY A 85 13.78 -19.58 8.75
N ASN A 86 14.01 -19.96 10.00
CA ASN A 86 14.97 -19.30 10.90
C ASN A 86 16.42 -19.81 10.77
N GLN A 87 16.68 -20.74 9.86
CA GLN A 87 17.94 -21.50 9.83
C GLN A 87 19.12 -20.72 9.24
N LYS A 88 18.88 -19.63 8.49
CA LYS A 88 19.93 -18.76 7.93
C LYS A 88 19.52 -17.28 8.03
N PRO A 89 19.65 -16.67 9.22
CA PRO A 89 19.31 -15.26 9.42
C PRO A 89 20.22 -14.36 8.58
N GLN A 90 19.66 -13.32 7.99
CA GLN A 90 20.43 -12.40 7.15
C GLN A 90 21.16 -11.35 7.99
N HIS A 91 22.49 -11.45 8.02
CA HIS A 91 23.39 -10.54 8.73
C HIS A 91 24.26 -9.68 7.81
N LYS A 92 24.02 -9.70 6.49
CA LYS A 92 24.84 -9.00 5.49
C LYS A 92 25.02 -7.49 5.76
N LYS A 93 24.02 -6.83 6.36
CA LYS A 93 24.06 -5.39 6.69
C LYS A 93 24.59 -5.08 8.09
N CYS A 94 24.98 -6.09 8.85
CA CYS A 94 25.41 -5.88 10.23
C CYS A 94 26.90 -5.66 10.27
N PRO A 95 27.38 -4.72 11.11
CA PRO A 95 28.82 -4.54 11.26
C PRO A 95 29.45 -5.83 11.79
N SER A 96 30.59 -6.21 11.23
CA SER A 96 31.41 -7.33 11.70
C SER A 96 32.27 -6.88 12.90
N GLY A 97 32.73 -7.82 13.71
CA GLY A 97 33.67 -7.55 14.80
C GLY A 97 33.10 -7.79 16.21
N ILE A 98 33.99 -7.83 17.19
CA ILE A 98 33.71 -8.15 18.60
C ILE A 98 32.74 -7.14 19.22
N ASP A 99 32.81 -5.89 18.76
CA ASP A 99 32.00 -4.75 19.24
C ASP A 99 30.76 -4.49 18.37
N SER A 100 30.43 -5.43 17.47
CA SER A 100 29.19 -5.36 16.70
C SER A 100 27.99 -5.28 17.65
N TRP A 101 27.12 -4.30 17.41
CA TRP A 101 25.87 -4.16 18.17
C TRP A 101 24.90 -5.32 17.96
N ARG A 102 25.17 -6.24 17.01
CA ARG A 102 24.34 -7.43 16.76
C ARG A 102 25.02 -8.69 17.29
N PHE A 103 24.34 -9.40 18.19
CA PHE A 103 24.87 -10.56 18.91
C PHE A 103 25.46 -11.64 17.98
N TYR A 104 24.86 -11.86 16.80
CA TYR A 104 25.31 -12.89 15.86
C TYR A 104 26.71 -12.60 15.32
N GLN A 105 26.94 -11.38 14.82
CA GLN A 105 28.25 -10.94 14.29
C GLN A 105 29.31 -10.90 15.40
N SER A 106 28.94 -10.42 16.59
CA SER A 106 29.83 -10.39 17.75
C SER A 106 30.21 -11.80 18.23
N SER A 107 29.26 -12.73 18.27
CA SER A 107 29.51 -14.13 18.68
C SER A 107 30.47 -14.83 17.70
N LEU A 108 30.25 -14.66 16.40
CA LEU A 108 31.15 -15.18 15.36
C LEU A 108 32.56 -14.61 15.51
N ALA A 109 32.69 -13.29 15.70
CA ALA A 109 33.99 -12.64 15.88
C ALA A 109 34.72 -13.08 17.16
N ARG A 110 33.99 -13.52 18.19
CA ARG A 110 34.53 -14.09 19.44
C ARG A 110 34.77 -15.61 19.36
N GLY A 111 34.56 -16.23 18.19
CA GLY A 111 34.70 -17.68 18.00
C GLY A 111 33.63 -18.52 18.71
N LYS A 112 32.51 -17.92 19.12
CA LYS A 112 31.39 -18.61 19.78
C LYS A 112 30.28 -18.90 18.77
N LYS A 113 29.59 -20.04 18.94
CA LYS A 113 28.39 -20.35 18.15
C LYS A 113 27.27 -19.35 18.50
N PRO A 114 26.73 -18.59 17.52
CA PRO A 114 25.63 -17.68 17.79
C PRO A 114 24.38 -18.41 18.30
N GLY A 115 23.70 -17.82 19.29
CA GLY A 115 22.43 -18.32 19.79
C GLY A 115 21.28 -18.20 18.78
N PHE A 116 20.14 -18.81 19.08
CA PHE A 116 18.95 -18.69 18.22
C PHE A 116 18.36 -17.27 18.29
N HIS A 117 17.86 -16.77 17.17
CA HIS A 117 17.28 -15.43 17.11
C HIS A 117 16.08 -15.26 18.05
N LYS A 118 15.27 -16.31 18.27
CA LYS A 118 14.10 -16.27 19.17
C LYS A 118 14.47 -15.98 20.62
N ASP A 119 15.61 -16.47 21.09
CA ASP A 119 16.03 -16.32 22.48
C ASP A 119 16.76 -14.99 22.71
N TRP A 120 17.39 -14.45 21.66
CA TRP A 120 18.21 -13.25 21.71
C TRP A 120 17.52 -11.99 21.14
N VAL A 121 16.21 -12.03 20.86
CA VAL A 121 15.42 -10.85 20.44
C VAL A 121 15.51 -9.71 21.47
N LYS A 122 15.66 -10.06 22.75
CA LYS A 122 15.73 -9.10 23.86
C LYS A 122 17.16 -8.59 24.15
N THR A 123 18.13 -8.83 23.28
CA THR A 123 19.50 -8.33 23.49
C THR A 123 19.45 -6.80 23.57
N PRO A 124 19.83 -6.19 24.71
CA PRO A 124 19.82 -4.75 24.85
C PRO A 124 20.79 -4.12 23.84
N ILE A 125 20.42 -2.95 23.33
CA ILE A 125 21.27 -2.16 22.44
C ILE A 125 22.56 -1.82 23.21
N ASN A 126 23.72 -1.98 22.56
CA ASN A 126 25.02 -1.65 23.14
C ASN A 126 25.05 -0.19 23.64
N GLU A 127 25.49 0.03 24.87
CA GLU A 127 25.59 1.35 25.52
C GLU A 127 26.40 2.37 24.72
N GLU A 128 27.40 1.94 23.94
CA GLU A 128 28.17 2.83 23.07
C GLU A 128 27.32 3.42 21.93
N TYR A 129 26.33 2.67 21.46
CA TYR A 129 25.47 3.05 20.34
C TYR A 129 24.17 3.69 20.79
N LEU A 130 23.74 3.48 22.04
CA LEU A 130 22.53 4.05 22.59
C LEU A 130 22.49 5.60 22.49
N PRO A 131 23.56 6.35 22.79
CA PRO A 131 23.60 7.81 22.59
C PRO A 131 23.40 8.25 21.14
N LYS A 132 23.69 7.39 20.15
CA LYS A 132 23.52 7.70 18.72
C LYS A 132 22.06 7.56 18.28
N PHE A 133 21.33 6.60 18.84
CA PHE A 133 19.93 6.32 18.47
C PHE A 133 18.91 7.07 19.33
N LEU A 134 19.19 7.25 20.63
CA LEU A 134 18.27 7.84 21.59
C LEU A 134 17.73 9.23 21.15
N PRO A 135 18.54 10.15 20.62
CA PRO A 135 18.02 11.45 20.15
C PRO A 135 17.01 11.33 19.00
N ILE A 136 17.17 10.32 18.14
CA ILE A 136 16.24 10.06 17.02
C ILE A 136 14.89 9.62 17.58
N TYR A 137 14.89 8.66 18.50
CA TYR A 137 13.67 8.18 19.15
C TYR A 137 12.98 9.28 19.96
N GLN A 138 13.72 10.07 20.73
CA GLN A 138 13.18 11.20 21.47
C GLN A 138 12.55 12.26 20.55
N ARG A 139 13.20 12.57 19.42
CA ARG A 139 12.64 13.47 18.41
C ARG A 139 11.37 12.92 17.79
N LEU A 140 11.35 11.62 17.44
CA LEU A 140 10.19 10.93 16.88
C LEU A 140 9.02 10.82 17.87
N ALA A 141 9.32 10.75 19.17
CA ALA A 141 8.35 10.71 20.25
C ALA A 141 7.98 12.09 20.81
N SER A 142 8.52 13.19 20.25
CA SER A 142 8.25 14.53 20.78
C SER A 142 6.78 14.91 20.60
N SER A 143 6.18 15.46 21.66
CA SER A 143 4.78 15.91 21.65
C SER A 143 4.53 16.95 20.56
N GLU A 144 5.52 17.81 20.26
CA GLU A 144 5.43 18.78 19.18
C GLU A 144 5.28 18.09 17.81
N LEU A 145 6.13 17.10 17.49
CA LEU A 145 6.03 16.34 16.24
C LEU A 145 4.72 15.54 16.18
N LEU A 146 4.39 14.82 17.25
CA LEU A 146 3.19 14.00 17.31
C LEU A 146 1.91 14.85 17.22
N SER A 147 1.89 16.07 17.79
CA SER A 147 0.75 16.99 17.68
C SER A 147 0.45 17.39 16.22
N ARG A 148 1.48 17.42 15.35
CA ARG A 148 1.31 17.66 13.91
C ARG A 148 0.67 16.45 13.22
N CYS A 149 0.94 15.23 13.68
CA CYS A 149 0.33 14.00 13.17
C CYS A 149 -1.15 13.83 13.60
N VAL A 150 -1.54 14.36 14.77
CA VAL A 150 -2.93 14.31 15.27
C VAL A 150 -3.92 14.98 14.32
N ARG A 151 -3.46 15.99 13.58
CA ARG A 151 -4.29 16.73 12.61
C ARG A 151 -4.65 15.91 11.37
N GLY A 152 -4.08 14.72 11.19
CA GLY A 152 -4.34 13.86 10.03
C GLY A 152 -3.95 14.46 8.68
N ARG A 153 -3.23 15.60 8.68
CA ARG A 153 -2.79 16.30 7.46
C ARG A 153 -1.58 15.63 6.80
N THR A 154 -1.06 14.57 7.40
CA THR A 154 0.09 13.78 6.89
C THR A 154 -0.35 12.66 5.95
N GLN A 155 -1.56 12.72 5.38
CA GLN A 155 -1.88 11.89 4.24
C GLN A 155 -0.98 12.35 3.10
N ASN A 156 -0.14 11.45 2.59
CA ASN A 156 0.72 11.70 1.44
C ASN A 156 -0.12 12.41 0.35
N SER A 157 0.22 13.67 0.02
CA SER A 157 -0.58 14.46 -0.92
C SER A 157 -0.76 13.75 -2.25
N ASN A 158 0.21 12.92 -2.65
CA ASN A 158 0.12 12.10 -3.85
C ASN A 158 -0.93 10.99 -3.67
N GLU A 159 -0.99 10.30 -2.53
CA GLU A 159 -2.04 9.31 -2.28
C GLU A 159 -3.44 9.92 -2.20
N ALA A 160 -3.57 11.11 -1.59
CA ALA A 160 -4.84 11.82 -1.53
C ALA A 160 -5.31 12.26 -2.92
N LEU A 161 -4.40 12.81 -3.74
CA LEU A 161 -4.66 13.16 -5.13
C LEU A 161 -5.02 11.92 -5.96
N HIS A 162 -4.22 10.86 -5.82
CA HIS A 162 -4.46 9.62 -6.52
C HIS A 162 -5.82 9.02 -6.14
N SER A 163 -6.21 9.04 -4.87
CA SER A 163 -7.53 8.60 -4.41
C SER A 163 -8.66 9.38 -5.09
N MET A 164 -8.54 10.71 -5.20
CA MET A 164 -9.51 11.55 -5.93
C MET A 164 -9.58 11.20 -7.42
N ILE A 165 -8.42 11.00 -8.06
CA ILE A 165 -8.35 10.59 -9.46
C ILE A 165 -9.03 9.23 -9.63
N TRP A 166 -8.72 8.25 -8.78
CA TRP A 166 -9.23 6.88 -8.89
C TRP A 166 -10.72 6.76 -8.57
N ASN A 167 -11.26 7.63 -7.70
CA ASN A 167 -12.69 7.70 -7.45
C ASN A 167 -13.46 8.20 -8.68
N ARG A 168 -12.87 9.11 -9.47
CA ARG A 168 -13.48 9.62 -10.71
C ARG A 168 -13.13 8.83 -11.95
N CYS A 169 -11.98 8.19 -11.97
CA CYS A 169 -11.39 7.51 -13.10
C CYS A 169 -10.99 6.11 -12.65
N SER A 170 -11.73 5.09 -13.09
CA SER A 170 -11.36 3.71 -12.76
C SER A 170 -9.91 3.42 -13.15
N LYS A 171 -9.19 2.68 -12.30
CA LYS A 171 -7.84 2.19 -12.60
C LYS A 171 -7.80 1.19 -13.75
N GLU A 172 -8.96 0.61 -14.07
CA GLU A 172 -9.05 -0.56 -14.93
C GLU A 172 -9.48 -0.20 -16.36
N ASN A 173 -9.90 1.04 -16.59
CA ASN A 173 -10.37 1.54 -17.89
C ASN A 173 -9.62 2.82 -18.26
N SER A 174 -9.51 3.10 -19.56
CA SER A 174 -9.01 4.40 -20.03
C SER A 174 -9.96 5.53 -19.59
N ALA A 175 -9.39 6.64 -19.13
CA ALA A 175 -10.14 7.84 -18.75
C ALA A 175 -9.75 9.02 -19.64
N SER A 176 -10.73 9.89 -19.94
CA SER A 176 -10.45 11.10 -20.72
C SER A 176 -9.61 12.09 -19.92
N ARG A 177 -8.76 12.86 -20.62
CA ARG A 177 -7.97 13.94 -20.04
C ARG A 177 -8.83 14.89 -19.20
N SER A 178 -10.03 15.23 -19.68
CA SER A 178 -10.95 16.12 -18.98
C SER A 178 -11.38 15.58 -17.61
N ARG A 179 -11.67 14.27 -17.49
CA ARG A 179 -12.05 13.66 -16.19
C ARG A 179 -10.91 13.70 -15.17
N VAL A 180 -9.68 13.46 -15.64
CA VAL A 180 -8.48 13.54 -14.80
C VAL A 180 -8.26 14.98 -14.34
N LEU A 181 -8.39 15.96 -15.24
CA LEU A 181 -8.25 17.37 -14.90
C LEU A 181 -9.30 17.84 -13.88
N ILE A 182 -10.54 17.37 -13.96
CA ILE A 182 -11.56 17.70 -12.95
C ILE A 182 -11.14 17.18 -11.57
N ALA A 183 -10.67 15.93 -11.46
CA ALA A 183 -10.21 15.36 -10.20
C ALA A 183 -9.04 16.16 -9.59
N ILE A 184 -8.07 16.57 -10.43
CA ILE A 184 -6.93 17.40 -10.02
C ILE A 184 -7.42 18.78 -9.55
N SER A 185 -8.34 19.41 -10.29
CA SER A 185 -8.91 20.71 -9.93
C SER A 185 -9.64 20.64 -8.59
N GLU A 186 -10.44 19.61 -8.33
CA GLU A 186 -11.14 19.46 -7.06
C GLU A 186 -10.20 19.31 -5.87
N PHE A 187 -9.12 18.54 -6.04
CA PHE A 187 -8.09 18.40 -5.03
C PHE A 187 -7.46 19.77 -4.68
N ASN A 188 -7.09 20.54 -5.71
CA ASN A 188 -6.38 21.81 -5.55
C ASN A 188 -7.28 22.96 -5.08
N VAL A 189 -8.45 23.14 -5.70
CA VAL A 189 -9.29 24.34 -5.53
C VAL A 189 -10.67 24.08 -4.92
N GLY A 190 -11.01 22.82 -4.65
CA GLY A 190 -12.31 22.43 -4.11
C GLY A 190 -13.35 22.10 -5.19
N THR A 191 -14.41 21.43 -4.74
CA THR A 191 -15.50 20.88 -5.56
C THR A 191 -16.30 21.98 -6.22
N LEU A 192 -16.65 23.05 -5.49
CA LEU A 192 -17.48 24.14 -5.99
C LEU A 192 -16.79 24.91 -7.11
N LYS A 193 -15.52 25.27 -6.90
CA LYS A 193 -14.76 26.04 -7.89
C LYS A 193 -14.46 25.20 -9.13
N ALA A 194 -14.11 23.93 -8.96
CA ALA A 194 -13.92 23.01 -10.08
C ALA A 194 -15.21 22.80 -10.89
N LEU A 195 -16.37 22.68 -10.22
CA LEU A 195 -17.68 22.55 -10.87
C LEU A 195 -18.00 23.77 -11.74
N LYS A 196 -17.84 24.99 -11.20
CA LYS A 196 -18.08 26.24 -11.95
C LYS A 196 -17.18 26.35 -13.16
N THR A 197 -15.87 26.15 -12.99
CA THR A 197 -14.91 26.17 -14.11
C THR A 197 -15.25 25.12 -15.17
N PHE A 198 -15.67 23.92 -14.78
CA PHE A 198 -16.08 22.89 -15.73
C PHE A 198 -17.35 23.29 -16.50
N GLN A 199 -18.33 23.86 -15.82
CA GLN A 199 -19.58 24.32 -16.44
C GLN A 199 -19.33 25.49 -17.41
N ASP A 200 -18.49 26.44 -17.02
CA ASP A 200 -18.10 27.58 -17.86
C ASP A 200 -17.40 27.10 -19.16
N ILE A 201 -16.45 26.17 -19.05
CA ILE A 201 -15.72 25.61 -20.21
C ILE A 201 -16.65 24.88 -21.18
N ASN A 202 -17.68 24.21 -20.67
CA ASN A 202 -18.62 23.42 -21.48
C ASN A 202 -19.92 24.16 -21.81
N CYS A 203 -20.03 25.45 -21.44
CA CYS A 203 -21.24 26.26 -21.61
C CYS A 203 -22.51 25.60 -21.03
N LEU A 204 -22.38 24.94 -19.87
CA LEU A 204 -23.48 24.25 -19.18
C LEU A 204 -24.07 25.14 -18.09
N ALA A 205 -25.41 25.12 -17.97
CA ALA A 205 -26.08 25.80 -16.87
C ALA A 205 -25.83 25.08 -15.53
N THR A 206 -25.54 25.86 -14.49
CA THR A 206 -25.37 25.35 -13.14
C THR A 206 -26.72 25.25 -12.43
N SER A 207 -27.12 24.05 -12.02
CA SER A 207 -28.30 23.90 -11.16
C SER A 207 -27.99 24.34 -9.72
N LEU A 208 -28.94 25.02 -9.08
CA LEU A 208 -28.84 25.45 -7.67
C LEU A 208 -28.54 24.27 -6.74
N SER A 209 -29.13 23.11 -7.03
CA SER A 209 -28.90 21.86 -6.31
C SER A 209 -27.44 21.37 -6.42
N SER A 210 -26.84 21.49 -7.60
CA SER A 210 -25.43 21.12 -7.82
C SER A 210 -24.49 22.02 -7.02
N GLU A 211 -24.75 23.32 -6.99
CA GLU A 211 -23.97 24.28 -6.20
C GLU A 211 -24.08 24.01 -4.71
N HIS A 212 -25.30 23.79 -4.20
CA HIS A 212 -25.51 23.48 -2.79
C HIS A 212 -24.77 22.21 -2.37
N LEU A 213 -24.81 21.15 -3.20
CA LEU A 213 -24.10 19.90 -2.90
C LEU A 213 -22.57 20.08 -2.94
N ALA A 214 -22.05 20.81 -3.93
CA ALA A 214 -20.62 21.07 -4.05
C ALA A 214 -20.11 21.95 -2.89
N PHE A 215 -20.87 22.98 -2.51
CA PHE A 215 -20.59 23.80 -1.34
C PHE A 215 -20.57 22.98 -0.06
N PHE A 216 -21.56 22.11 0.15
CA PHE A 216 -21.62 21.28 1.35
C PHE A 216 -20.49 20.24 1.42
N THR A 217 -20.05 19.75 0.27
CA THR A 217 -18.89 18.84 0.17
C THR A 217 -17.60 19.57 0.58
N ASP A 218 -17.38 20.79 0.08
CA ASP A 218 -16.24 21.61 0.47
C ASP A 218 -16.30 22.06 1.93
N TYR A 219 -17.49 22.41 2.44
CA TYR A 219 -17.72 22.73 3.85
C TYR A 219 -17.37 21.55 4.76
N ARG A 220 -17.81 20.33 4.43
CA ARG A 220 -17.43 19.13 5.19
C ARG A 220 -15.91 18.95 5.21
N ARG A 221 -15.25 19.09 4.06
CA ARG A 221 -13.79 19.01 3.95
C ARG A 221 -13.11 20.00 4.91
N THR A 222 -13.49 21.28 4.91
CA THR A 222 -12.86 22.28 5.79
C THR A 222 -13.23 22.07 7.26
N TYR A 223 -14.50 21.81 7.56
CA TYR A 223 -15.02 21.60 8.91
C TYR A 223 -14.31 20.47 9.66
N PHE A 224 -14.10 19.31 9.02
CA PHE A 224 -13.36 18.21 9.63
C PHE A 224 -11.88 18.53 9.82
N THR A 225 -11.35 19.51 9.08
CA THR A 225 -9.95 19.96 9.20
C THR A 225 -9.77 20.95 10.37
N GLU A 226 -10.83 21.66 10.78
CA GLU A 226 -10.79 22.68 11.84
C GLU A 226 -11.18 22.16 13.23
N ARG A 227 -11.83 20.98 13.33
CA ARG A 227 -12.40 20.46 14.58
C ARG A 227 -11.42 19.81 15.57
N LYS A 228 -10.09 20.01 15.44
CA LYS A 228 -9.08 19.41 16.33
C LYS A 228 -7.87 20.30 16.55
#